data_AF-A0A961X1A4-F1
#
_entry.id   AF-A0A961X1A4-F1
#
_cell.length_a   1.000
_cell.length_b   1.000
_cell.length_c   1.000
_cell.angle_alpha   90.00
_cell.angle_beta   90.00
_cell.angle_gamma   90.00
#
_symmetry.space_group_name_H-M   'P 1'
#
loop_
_entity.id
_entity.type
_entity.pdbx_description
1 polymer ?
#
loop_
_entity_poly.entity_id
_entity_poly.type
_entity_poly.pdbx_seq_one_letter_code
_entity_poly.pdbx_strand_id
1 'polypeptide(L)'
;MVLRSCSRGEFRVTAAVRHQLPTLSEEDRTRANLYGLLGALLARSPDPYVLDILRKLNGDSSDLGRAFARLKAKAEEATPPAIADEYQLLFIGVGRGELLPYGSYYLTGFLNEKPLARLRRAMAELGIARDPAVKEPEDHAGALMDMMAGLIDGR
;
A
#
# COMPACT_ATOMS: atom_id res chain seq x y z
N MET A 1 -3.21 -18.93 -21.97
CA MET A 1 -4.16 -19.57 -21.03
C MET A 1 -5.37 -20.05 -21.83
N VAL A 2 -5.42 -21.33 -22.19
CA VAL A 2 -6.62 -21.94 -22.80
C VAL A 2 -7.14 -22.93 -21.77
N LEU A 3 -8.30 -22.62 -21.18
CA LEU A 3 -9.00 -23.54 -20.29
C LEU A 3 -9.81 -24.50 -21.17
N ARG A 4 -9.42 -25.78 -21.21
CA ARG A 4 -10.32 -26.85 -21.66
C ARG A 4 -10.92 -27.51 -20.42
N SER A 5 -12.23 -27.51 -20.34
CA SER A 5 -12.99 -28.17 -19.27
C SER A 5 -12.85 -29.69 -19.39
N CYS A 6 -12.50 -30.36 -18.30
CA CYS A 6 -12.78 -31.77 -18.12
C CYS A 6 -13.66 -31.95 -16.87
N SER A 7 -14.84 -32.51 -17.09
CA SER A 7 -15.87 -32.79 -16.11
C SER A 7 -15.51 -34.04 -15.31
N ARG A 8 -15.25 -33.87 -14.01
CA ARG A 8 -15.63 -34.75 -12.88
C ARG A 8 -14.79 -34.37 -11.67
N GLY A 9 -15.49 -34.15 -10.55
CA GLY A 9 -14.92 -33.61 -9.32
C GLY A 9 -13.82 -34.48 -8.74
N GLU A 10 -12.64 -33.88 -8.64
CA GLU A 10 -11.61 -34.07 -7.62
C GLU A 10 -10.60 -32.94 -7.85
N PHE A 11 -10.69 -31.87 -7.04
CA PHE A 11 -9.67 -30.83 -7.02
C PHE A 11 -8.41 -31.44 -6.39
N ARG A 12 -7.60 -32.12 -7.21
CA ARG A 12 -6.21 -32.39 -6.86
C ARG A 12 -5.42 -31.12 -7.13
N VAL A 13 -5.10 -30.40 -6.05
CA VAL A 13 -4.01 -29.43 -6.06
C VAL A 13 -2.73 -30.23 -6.29
N THR A 14 -2.31 -30.37 -7.54
CA THR A 14 -0.97 -30.84 -7.87
C THR A 14 -0.01 -29.82 -7.27
N ALA A 15 0.73 -30.22 -6.24
CA ALA A 15 1.69 -29.38 -5.55
C ALA A 15 2.80 -28.95 -6.52
N ALA A 16 2.58 -27.83 -7.21
CA ALA A 16 3.67 -27.04 -7.77
C ALA A 16 4.48 -26.51 -6.58
N VAL A 17 5.78 -26.83 -6.58
CA VAL A 17 6.83 -26.44 -5.65
C VAL A 17 6.40 -25.32 -4.70
N ARG A 18 6.08 -25.66 -3.45
CA ARG A 18 6.09 -24.68 -2.36
C ARG A 18 7.53 -24.22 -2.26
N HIS A 19 7.88 -23.10 -2.90
CA HIS A 19 9.07 -22.38 -2.51
C HIS A 19 8.82 -22.01 -1.05
N GLN A 20 9.52 -22.68 -0.15
CA GLN A 20 9.45 -22.42 1.27
C GLN A 20 9.97 -20.99 1.41
N LEU A 21 9.06 -20.02 1.46
CA LEU A 21 9.44 -18.63 1.66
C LEU A 21 10.32 -18.63 2.91
N PRO A 22 11.57 -18.13 2.83
CA PRO A 22 12.45 -18.11 3.98
C PRO A 22 11.73 -17.43 5.14
N THR A 23 11.94 -17.93 6.35
CA THR A 23 11.37 -17.30 7.55
C THR A 23 11.80 -15.84 7.56
N LEU A 24 10.86 -14.92 7.38
CA LEU A 24 11.16 -13.48 7.27
C LEU A 24 11.92 -13.02 8.51
N SER A 25 13.01 -12.29 8.29
CA SER A 25 13.73 -11.65 9.38
C SER A 25 12.81 -10.66 10.12
N GLU A 26 13.13 -10.35 11.37
CA GLU A 26 12.38 -9.33 12.11
C GLU A 26 12.48 -7.96 11.44
N GLU A 27 13.62 -7.67 10.81
CA GLU A 27 13.82 -6.45 10.03
C GLU A 27 12.87 -6.40 8.82
N ASP A 28 12.81 -7.47 8.03
CA ASP A 28 11.92 -7.55 6.86
C ASP A 28 10.45 -7.44 7.26
N ARG A 29 10.06 -8.10 8.35
CA ARG A 29 8.71 -7.97 8.91
C ARG A 29 8.39 -6.54 9.31
N THR A 30 9.33 -5.86 9.97
CA THR A 30 9.16 -4.46 10.37
C THR A 30 9.06 -3.55 9.15
N ARG A 31 9.87 -3.80 8.12
CA ARG A 31 9.83 -3.06 6.85
C ARG A 31 8.50 -3.24 6.12
N ALA A 32 7.99 -4.47 6.03
CA ALA A 32 6.69 -4.76 5.43
C ALA A 32 5.55 -4.09 6.21
N ASN A 33 5.61 -4.09 7.54
CA ASN A 33 4.62 -3.41 8.39
C ASN A 33 4.65 -1.88 8.19
N LEU A 34 5.83 -1.27 8.07
CA LEU A 34 5.96 0.15 7.79
C LEU A 34 5.38 0.50 6.41
N TYR A 35 5.69 -0.29 5.38
CA TYR A 35 5.09 -0.12 4.07
C TYR A 35 3.56 -0.26 4.12
N GLY A 36 3.02 -1.28 4.79
CA GLY A 36 1.57 -1.45 4.94
C GLY A 36 0.91 -0.29 5.70
N LEU A 37 1.56 0.26 6.72
CA LEU A 37 1.08 1.44 7.43
C LEU A 37 1.01 2.65 6.51
N LEU A 38 2.08 2.94 5.78
CA LEU A 38 2.12 4.06 4.83
C LEU A 38 1.10 3.87 3.69
N GLY A 39 0.95 2.64 3.18
CA GLY A 39 -0.05 2.28 2.19
C GLY A 39 -1.46 2.61 2.66
N ALA A 40 -1.81 2.16 3.86
CA ALA A 40 -3.12 2.42 4.46
C ALA A 40 -3.40 3.92 4.67
N LEU A 41 -2.44 4.68 5.18
CA LEU A 41 -2.60 6.12 5.45
C LEU A 41 -2.66 6.97 4.17
N LEU A 42 -2.02 6.52 3.08
CA LEU A 42 -2.06 7.22 1.80
C LEU A 42 -3.29 6.86 0.98
N ALA A 43 -3.81 5.64 1.10
CA ALA A 43 -4.92 5.14 0.27
C ALA A 43 -6.31 5.61 0.71
N ARG A 44 -6.48 5.95 2.00
CA ARG A 44 -7.77 6.42 2.53
C ARG A 44 -7.60 7.20 3.82
N SER A 45 -8.62 8.00 4.15
CA SER A 45 -8.74 8.63 5.46
C SER A 45 -8.69 7.57 6.58
N PRO A 46 -7.85 7.75 7.61
CA PRO A 46 -7.86 6.92 8.82
C PRO A 46 -9.25 6.83 9.46
N ASP A 47 -9.71 5.60 9.66
CA ASP A 47 -10.92 5.30 10.43
C ASP A 47 -10.57 5.13 11.93
N PRO A 48 -11.56 4.95 12.83
CA PRO A 48 -11.29 4.76 14.25
C PRO A 48 -10.33 3.59 14.56
N TYR A 49 -10.39 2.51 13.78
CA TYR A 49 -9.53 1.34 13.97
C TYR A 49 -8.07 1.68 13.64
N VAL A 50 -7.82 2.39 12.53
CA VAL A 50 -6.49 2.88 12.16
C VAL A 50 -5.96 3.87 13.20
N LEU A 51 -6.78 4.81 13.66
CA LEU A 51 -6.38 5.76 14.70
C LEU A 51 -5.96 5.06 16.00
N ASP A 52 -6.66 4.01 16.41
CA ASP A 52 -6.29 3.21 17.58
C ASP A 52 -4.97 2.45 17.42
N ILE A 53 -4.62 2.05 16.20
CA ILE A 53 -3.30 1.50 15.89
C ILE A 53 -2.24 2.60 16.03
N LEU A 54 -2.47 3.79 15.46
CA LEU A 54 -1.52 4.90 15.51
C LEU A 54 -1.22 5.36 16.95
N ARG A 55 -2.24 5.38 17.82
CA ARG A 55 -2.10 5.72 19.24
C ARG A 55 -1.22 4.74 20.02
N LYS A 56 -1.02 3.53 19.50
CA LYS A 56 -0.19 2.48 20.10
C LYS A 56 1.23 2.44 19.54
N LEU A 57 1.59 3.32 18.59
CA LEU A 57 2.95 3.42 18.09
C LEU A 57 3.92 3.75 19.22
N ASN A 58 5.08 3.11 19.19
CA ASN A 58 6.18 3.41 20.10
C ASN A 58 7.28 4.11 19.31
N GLY A 59 7.85 5.14 19.93
CA GLY A 59 9.01 5.86 19.39
C GLY A 59 10.25 5.60 20.25
N ASP A 60 11.41 5.82 19.66
CA ASP A 60 12.71 5.86 20.32
C ASP A 60 13.46 7.16 19.99
N SER A 61 14.75 7.24 20.33
CA SER A 61 15.60 8.41 20.09
C SER A 61 16.15 8.50 18.66
N SER A 62 15.78 7.60 17.75
CA SER A 62 16.09 7.74 16.32
C SER A 62 15.19 8.80 15.66
N ASP A 63 15.53 9.23 14.44
CA ASP A 63 14.68 10.14 13.67
C ASP A 63 13.30 9.52 13.36
N LEU A 64 13.28 8.23 13.00
CA LEU A 64 12.04 7.50 12.74
C LEU A 64 11.21 7.34 14.02
N GLY A 65 11.85 7.00 15.13
CA GLY A 65 11.21 6.90 16.44
C GLY A 65 10.54 8.20 16.88
N ARG A 66 11.23 9.33 16.69
CA ARG A 66 10.65 10.67 16.92
C ARG A 66 9.47 10.96 15.99
N ALA A 67 9.55 10.56 14.72
CA ALA A 67 8.44 10.73 13.78
C ALA A 67 7.20 9.94 14.22
N PHE A 68 7.36 8.70 14.68
CA PHE A 68 6.26 7.92 15.24
C PHE A 68 5.69 8.53 16.52
N ALA A 69 6.52 9.06 17.42
CA ALA A 69 6.04 9.74 18.62
C ALA A 69 5.16 10.95 18.27
N ARG A 70 5.54 11.73 17.24
CA ARG A 70 4.73 12.85 16.74
C ARG A 70 3.43 12.38 16.09
N LEU A 71 3.48 11.33 15.27
CA LEU A 71 2.30 10.76 14.63
C LEU A 71 1.30 10.24 15.67
N LYS A 72 1.79 9.56 16.72
CA LYS A 72 0.98 9.14 17.86
C LYS A 72 0.30 10.32 18.54
N ALA A 73 1.04 11.37 18.90
CA ALA A 73 0.47 12.55 19.55
C ALA A 73 -0.64 13.19 18.68
N LYS A 74 -0.44 13.24 17.36
CA LYS A 74 -1.49 13.72 16.44
C LYS A 74 -2.70 12.79 16.36
N ALA A 75 -2.51 11.48 16.41
CA ALA A 75 -3.62 10.53 16.46
C ALA A 75 -4.41 10.60 17.79
N GLU A 76 -3.78 10.98 18.90
CA GLU A 76 -4.44 11.22 20.19
C GLU A 76 -5.32 12.48 20.17
N GLU A 77 -4.92 13.52 19.44
CA GLU A 77 -5.69 14.76 19.25
C GLU A 77 -6.77 14.65 18.16
N ALA A 78 -6.62 13.71 17.23
CA ALA A 78 -7.45 13.59 16.04
C ALA A 78 -8.85 12.99 16.30
N THR A 79 -9.84 13.50 15.55
CA THR A 79 -11.17 12.90 15.44
C THR A 79 -11.42 12.41 14.01
N PRO A 80 -12.17 11.32 13.80
CA PRO A 80 -12.44 10.81 12.45
C PRO A 80 -13.04 11.84 11.48
N PRO A 81 -14.00 12.70 11.89
CA PRO A 81 -14.52 13.74 10.99
C PRO A 81 -13.44 14.76 10.57
N ALA A 82 -12.64 15.25 11.52
CA ALA A 82 -11.61 16.23 11.22
C ALA A 82 -10.53 15.68 10.28
N ILE A 83 -10.13 14.42 10.46
CA ILE A 83 -9.16 13.76 9.59
C ILE A 83 -9.75 13.47 8.21
N ALA A 84 -11.05 13.15 8.12
CA ALA A 84 -11.70 12.97 6.83
C ALA A 84 -11.72 14.27 6.02
N ASP A 85 -12.01 15.41 6.67
CA ASP A 85 -11.96 16.73 6.04
C ASP A 85 -10.53 17.09 5.60
N GLU A 86 -9.53 16.84 6.45
CA GLU A 86 -8.11 17.06 6.11
C GLU A 86 -7.66 16.18 4.93
N TYR A 87 -8.00 14.90 4.94
CA TYR A 87 -7.69 13.96 3.86
C TYR A 87 -8.38 14.38 2.56
N GLN A 88 -9.63 14.83 2.64
CA GLN A 88 -10.37 15.35 1.50
C GLN A 88 -9.64 16.56 0.90
N LEU A 89 -9.20 17.52 1.70
CA LEU A 89 -8.46 18.70 1.20
C LEU A 89 -7.10 18.30 0.61
N LEU A 90 -6.37 17.43 1.30
CA LEU A 90 -5.00 17.08 0.95
C LEU A 90 -4.89 16.28 -0.34
N PHE A 91 -5.74 15.28 -0.54
CA PHE A 91 -5.58 14.31 -1.64
C PHE A 91 -6.68 14.37 -2.72
N ILE A 92 -7.88 14.86 -2.38
CA ILE A 92 -9.04 14.78 -3.29
C ILE A 92 -9.39 16.18 -3.84
N GLY A 93 -9.64 17.13 -2.94
CA GLY A 93 -10.03 18.51 -3.20
C GLY A 93 -11.35 18.66 -3.95
N VAL A 94 -11.71 19.90 -4.26
CA VAL A 94 -12.76 20.20 -5.26
C VAL A 94 -12.07 20.41 -6.59
N GLY A 95 -12.02 19.35 -7.39
CA GLY A 95 -11.30 19.29 -8.66
C GLY A 95 -9.89 18.72 -8.53
N ARG A 96 -9.10 19.19 -7.55
CA ARG A 96 -7.77 18.66 -7.26
C ARG A 96 -7.37 18.89 -5.80
N GLY A 97 -6.82 17.86 -5.16
CA GLY A 97 -6.19 17.97 -3.84
C GLY A 97 -4.90 18.79 -3.87
N GLU A 98 -4.47 19.25 -2.70
CA GLU A 98 -3.19 19.95 -2.54
C GLU A 98 -2.01 19.11 -3.05
N LEU A 99 -2.07 17.79 -2.83
CA LEU A 99 -1.12 16.80 -3.29
C LEU A 99 -1.78 15.79 -4.24
N LEU A 100 -1.01 15.36 -5.24
CA LEU A 100 -1.39 14.26 -6.14
C LEU A 100 -0.48 13.08 -5.86
N PRO A 101 -0.94 12.02 -5.18
CA PRO A 101 -0.06 10.93 -4.73
C PRO A 101 0.28 9.96 -5.87
N TYR A 102 0.68 10.43 -7.05
CA TYR A 102 1.00 9.60 -8.21
C TYR A 102 2.43 9.83 -8.69
N GLY A 103 3.20 8.76 -8.85
CA GLY A 103 4.58 8.82 -9.30
C GLY A 103 4.75 9.48 -10.68
N SER A 104 3.86 9.20 -11.63
CA SER A 104 3.87 9.81 -12.96
C SER A 104 3.79 11.34 -12.90
N TYR A 105 2.94 11.88 -12.02
CA TYR A 105 2.80 13.33 -11.85
C TYR A 105 4.10 13.98 -11.38
N TYR A 106 4.76 13.44 -10.34
CA TYR A 106 6.01 14.03 -9.85
C TYR A 106 7.20 13.84 -10.79
N LEU A 107 7.18 12.80 -11.63
CA LEU A 107 8.25 12.54 -12.59
C LEU A 107 8.10 13.30 -13.91
N THR A 108 6.88 13.68 -14.29
CA THR A 108 6.60 14.21 -15.64
C THR A 108 5.69 15.44 -15.68
N GLY A 109 5.01 15.76 -14.59
CA GLY A 109 3.97 16.79 -14.54
C GLY A 109 2.57 16.31 -14.97
N PHE A 110 2.44 15.06 -15.44
CA PHE A 110 1.18 14.52 -15.96
C PHE A 110 0.89 13.13 -15.39
N LEU A 111 -0.41 12.83 -15.19
CA LEU A 111 -0.88 11.52 -14.73
C LEU A 111 -0.85 10.50 -15.86
N ASN A 112 -0.70 9.22 -15.50
CA ASN A 112 -0.80 8.08 -16.41
C ASN A 112 0.24 8.06 -17.55
N GLU A 113 1.40 8.67 -17.32
CA GLU A 113 2.46 8.82 -18.31
C GLU A 113 3.41 7.61 -18.39
N LYS A 114 4.45 7.74 -19.23
CA LYS A 114 5.52 6.74 -19.42
C LYS A 114 6.04 6.06 -18.14
N PRO A 115 6.20 6.73 -16.97
CA PRO A 115 6.60 6.04 -15.74
C PRO A 115 5.64 4.91 -15.32
N LEU A 116 4.32 5.12 -15.43
CA LEU A 116 3.32 4.11 -15.09
C LEU A 116 3.41 2.89 -16.03
N ALA A 117 3.65 3.13 -17.32
CA ALA A 117 3.87 2.04 -18.27
C ALA A 117 5.13 1.21 -17.94
N ARG A 118 6.20 1.84 -17.44
CA ARG A 118 7.39 1.13 -16.95
C ARG A 118 7.09 0.32 -15.69
N LEU A 119 6.34 0.90 -14.74
CA LEU A 119 5.91 0.19 -13.54
C LEU A 119 5.12 -1.06 -13.89
N ARG A 120 4.14 -0.97 -14.81
CA ARG A 120 3.35 -2.13 -15.25
C ARG A 120 4.19 -3.25 -15.88
N ARG A 121 5.28 -2.91 -16.58
CA ARG A 121 6.23 -3.90 -17.11
C ARG A 121 6.98 -4.61 -15.98
N ALA A 122 7.51 -3.85 -15.02
CA ALA A 122 8.18 -4.41 -13.85
C ALA A 122 7.23 -5.30 -13.01
N MET A 123 5.98 -4.87 -12.83
CA MET A 123 4.95 -5.69 -12.18
C MET A 123 4.75 -7.02 -12.90
N ALA A 124 4.64 -7.00 -14.24
CA ALA A 124 4.47 -8.22 -15.03
C ALA A 124 5.69 -9.16 -14.92
N GLU A 125 6.90 -8.61 -14.90
CA GLU A 125 8.15 -9.38 -14.69
C GLU A 125 8.20 -10.03 -13.30
N LEU A 126 7.64 -9.36 -12.29
CA LEU A 126 7.55 -9.85 -10.90
C LEU A 126 6.31 -10.70 -10.63
N GLY A 127 5.42 -10.90 -11.61
CA GLY A 127 4.16 -11.65 -11.44
C GLY A 127 3.11 -10.94 -10.59
N ILE A 128 3.22 -9.61 -10.41
CA ILE A 128 2.26 -8.79 -9.66
C ILE A 128 1.12 -8.38 -10.60
N ALA A 129 -0.11 -8.60 -10.17
CA ALA A 129 -1.32 -8.19 -10.89
C ALA A 129 -2.11 -7.15 -10.08
N ARG A 130 -2.74 -6.21 -10.77
CA ARG A 130 -3.67 -5.26 -10.15
C ARG A 130 -5.00 -5.95 -9.83
N ASP A 131 -5.57 -5.65 -8.68
CA ASP A 131 -6.97 -5.96 -8.39
C ASP A 131 -7.90 -5.18 -9.36
N PRO A 132 -8.78 -5.86 -10.12
CA PRO A 132 -9.71 -5.19 -11.05
C PRO A 132 -10.76 -4.29 -10.35
N ALA A 133 -11.01 -4.48 -9.05
CA ALA A 133 -11.91 -3.65 -8.26
C ALA A 133 -11.30 -2.28 -7.96
N VAL A 134 -9.98 -2.19 -7.76
CA VAL A 134 -9.27 -0.93 -7.53
C VAL A 134 -9.25 -0.12 -8.82
N LYS A 135 -9.66 1.14 -8.76
CA LYS A 135 -9.70 2.04 -9.94
C LYS A 135 -8.45 2.89 -10.07
N GLU A 136 -7.82 3.22 -8.95
CA GLU A 136 -6.59 3.98 -8.91
C GLU A 136 -5.47 3.34 -9.74
N PRO A 137 -4.69 4.16 -10.48
CA PRO A 137 -3.45 3.74 -11.10
C PRO A 137 -2.47 3.11 -10.10
N GLU A 138 -1.66 2.19 -10.61
CA GLU A 138 -0.68 1.41 -9.83
C GLU A 138 0.49 2.26 -9.33
N ASP A 139 0.71 3.45 -9.91
CA ASP A 139 1.70 4.41 -9.46
C ASP A 139 1.17 5.35 -8.35
N HIS A 140 -0.03 5.08 -7.82
CA HIS A 140 -0.48 5.67 -6.58
C HIS A 140 0.50 5.32 -5.45
N ALA A 141 0.95 6.30 -4.67
CA ALA A 141 1.97 6.12 -3.65
C ALA A 141 1.58 5.05 -2.63
N GLY A 142 0.30 5.02 -2.21
CA GLY A 142 -0.21 3.95 -1.35
C GLY A 142 -0.14 2.55 -1.99
N ALA A 143 -0.42 2.45 -3.29
CA ALA A 143 -0.32 1.17 -4.02
C ALA A 143 1.12 0.70 -4.17
N LEU A 144 2.06 1.64 -4.36
CA LEU A 144 3.50 1.35 -4.32
C LEU A 144 3.93 0.81 -2.96
N MET A 145 3.49 1.42 -1.86
CA MET A 145 3.81 0.91 -0.52
C MET A 145 3.21 -0.49 -0.31
N ASP A 146 1.96 -0.73 -0.69
CA ASP A 146 1.32 -2.05 -0.57
C ASP A 146 2.05 -3.12 -1.39
N MET A 147 2.48 -2.80 -2.63
CA MET A 147 3.30 -3.69 -3.45
C MET A 147 4.65 -3.99 -2.79
N MET A 148 5.32 -2.99 -2.22
CA MET A 148 6.59 -3.20 -1.52
C MET A 148 6.43 -4.08 -0.28
N ALA A 149 5.34 -3.93 0.47
CA ALA A 149 5.02 -4.80 1.59
C ALA A 149 4.77 -6.25 1.12
N GLY A 150 4.01 -6.42 0.03
CA GLY A 150 3.70 -7.75 -0.52
C GLY A 150 4.91 -8.48 -1.12
N LEU A 151 5.83 -7.75 -1.74
CA LEU A 151 7.11 -8.28 -2.19
C LEU A 151 7.96 -8.84 -1.04
N ILE A 152 7.80 -8.30 0.17
CA ILE A 152 8.54 -8.76 1.34
C ILE A 152 7.83 -9.97 1.97
N ASP A 153 6.52 -9.90 2.21
CA ASP A 153 5.81 -10.95 2.97
C ASP A 153 5.16 -12.05 2.12
N GLY A 154 5.21 -11.93 0.79
CA GLY A 154 4.78 -12.94 -0.17
C GLY A 154 3.28 -13.03 -0.38
N ARG A 155 2.55 -11.92 -0.22
CA ARG A 155 1.10 -11.82 -0.46
C ARG A 155 0.74 -11.19 -1.80
#